data_AF-A0A5E4MHL2-F1
#
_entry.id   AF-A0A5E4MHL2-F1
#
_cell.length_a   1.000
_cell.length_b   1.000
_cell.length_c   1.000
_cell.angle_alpha   90.00
_cell.angle_beta   90.00
_cell.angle_gamma   90.00
#
_symmetry.space_group_name_H-M   'P 1'
#
loop_
_entity.id
_entity.type
_entity.pdbx_description
1 polymer ?
#
loop_
_entity_poly.entity_id
_entity_poly.type
_entity_poly.pdbx_seq_one_letter_code
_entity_poly.pdbx_strand_id
1 'polypeptide(L)'
;MTDAIEKINRIDPLVTLETELDKIDYSKFQAESKNVGTSTGQTMYVDFGRIDFVINEKKIDRTLIYSLKEGVQFNKSNSDNIFDNLWKDHYENPHISNGQKTASYKEEFEKFYNIGKELAARLPIANDKNRYYRLFAKEIFKEMFKYTNDETSIPNDAILDELITNCNQGGYIGALYSDNKPYYHLMVTHNLMVNSNPILHINCKTQDNVIVSLNEKVTITPIGIKKKICDFSSSLNFTLESKDGKNITCKDGKFSLAVPTRLKSYNVNNKNFFYAIRDCFQKLCEKFGLCRRKIERSFSQMSESGHLDNIRTPTTLIMCRPRSNTI
;
A
#
# COMPACT_ATOMS: atom_id res chain seq x y z
N MET A 1 -0.57 3.70 41.95
CA MET A 1 -0.51 3.71 40.46
C MET A 1 0.43 2.63 39.95
N THR A 2 0.56 1.51 40.68
CA THR A 2 1.54 0.45 40.41
C THR A 2 0.88 -0.91 40.18
N ASP A 3 -0.44 -1.02 40.39
CA ASP A 3 -1.17 -2.29 40.31
C ASP A 3 -1.96 -2.49 39.01
N ALA A 4 -1.90 -1.51 38.09
CA ALA A 4 -2.58 -1.61 36.78
C ALA A 4 -1.71 -2.22 35.67
N ILE A 5 -0.41 -2.43 35.93
CA ILE A 5 0.54 -3.01 34.96
C ILE A 5 0.70 -4.53 35.14
N GLU A 6 0.22 -5.09 36.25
CA GLU A 6 0.44 -6.51 36.61
C GLU A 6 -0.72 -7.46 36.28
N LYS A 7 -1.69 -7.03 35.47
CA LYS A 7 -2.82 -7.88 35.03
C LYS A 7 -2.94 -8.08 33.51
N ILE A 8 -1.83 -8.02 32.78
CA ILE A 8 -1.76 -8.66 31.45
C ILE A 8 -1.42 -10.13 31.67
N ASN A 9 -2.39 -10.88 32.21
CA ASN A 9 -2.33 -12.33 32.24
C ASN A 9 -2.39 -12.85 30.81
N ARG A 10 -1.23 -13.33 30.33
CA ARG A 10 -1.01 -14.45 29.38
C ARG A 10 -2.25 -14.93 28.60
N ILE A 11 -2.82 -14.10 27.75
CA ILE A 11 -3.65 -14.60 26.66
C ILE A 11 -2.68 -15.07 25.60
N ASP A 12 -2.78 -16.35 25.25
CA ASP A 12 -1.97 -16.98 24.22
C ASP A 12 -2.06 -16.14 22.93
N PRO A 13 -0.95 -15.56 22.43
CA PRO A 13 -0.99 -14.63 21.31
C PRO A 13 -1.59 -15.25 20.05
N LEU A 14 -1.49 -16.58 19.87
CA LEU A 14 -2.13 -17.27 18.77
C LEU A 14 -3.64 -17.43 19.02
N VAL A 15 -4.09 -17.71 20.24
CA VAL A 15 -5.54 -17.76 20.54
C VAL A 15 -6.16 -16.38 20.40
N THR A 16 -5.48 -15.32 20.84
CA THR A 16 -5.88 -13.93 20.57
C THR A 16 -5.91 -13.67 19.07
N LEU A 17 -4.85 -14.05 18.36
CA LEU A 17 -4.76 -13.87 16.91
C LEU A 17 -5.89 -14.62 16.19
N GLU A 18 -6.13 -15.89 16.50
CA GLU A 18 -7.20 -16.71 15.92
C GLU A 18 -8.59 -16.16 16.25
N THR A 19 -8.83 -15.81 17.51
CA THR A 19 -10.10 -15.22 17.97
C THR A 19 -10.36 -13.86 17.33
N GLU A 20 -9.34 -13.01 17.21
CA GLU A 20 -9.44 -11.71 16.56
C GLU A 20 -9.51 -11.84 15.03
N LEU A 21 -8.85 -12.84 14.42
CA LEU A 21 -8.99 -13.20 13.00
C LEU A 21 -10.41 -13.67 12.69
N ASP A 22 -11.02 -14.46 13.57
CA ASP A 22 -12.41 -14.91 13.40
C ASP A 22 -13.40 -13.75 13.53
N LYS A 23 -13.04 -12.72 14.32
CA LYS A 23 -13.74 -11.43 14.41
C LYS A 23 -13.36 -10.44 13.30
N ILE A 24 -12.32 -10.70 12.50
CA ILE A 24 -12.04 -9.87 11.33
C ILE A 24 -13.25 -10.00 10.43
N ASP A 25 -13.86 -8.87 10.15
CA ASP A 25 -14.82 -8.75 9.07
C ASP A 25 -14.03 -8.54 7.77
N TYR A 26 -14.00 -9.57 6.94
CA TYR A 26 -13.17 -9.57 5.73
C TYR A 26 -13.88 -8.86 4.57
N SER A 27 -15.17 -8.56 4.75
CA SER A 27 -15.87 -7.61 3.88
C SER A 27 -15.31 -6.19 4.00
N LYS A 28 -14.43 -5.92 4.99
CA LYS A 28 -13.67 -4.67 5.16
C LYS A 28 -12.40 -4.56 4.32
N PHE A 29 -11.97 -5.63 3.65
CA PHE A 29 -10.87 -5.55 2.69
C PHE A 29 -11.35 -5.17 1.28
N GLN A 30 -12.61 -5.50 0.96
CA GLN A 30 -13.36 -4.70 0.00
C GLN A 30 -13.83 -3.44 0.73
N ALA A 31 -13.98 -2.34 0.02
CA ALA A 31 -14.75 -1.25 0.57
C ALA A 31 -16.17 -1.77 0.87
N GLU A 32 -16.56 -1.90 2.15
CA GLU A 32 -17.98 -2.07 2.46
C GLU A 32 -18.75 -0.94 1.76
N SER A 33 -19.90 -1.24 1.16
CA SER A 33 -20.71 -0.21 0.49
C SER A 33 -21.11 0.94 1.43
N LYS A 34 -21.05 0.70 2.75
CA LYS A 34 -21.30 1.66 3.83
C LYS A 34 -20.04 2.35 4.37
N ASN A 35 -18.84 1.93 3.96
CA ASN A 35 -17.60 2.61 4.34
C ASN A 35 -17.52 3.94 3.60
N VAL A 36 -17.86 5.01 4.32
CA VAL A 36 -17.91 6.38 3.78
C VAL A 36 -16.54 6.80 3.27
N GLY A 37 -15.43 6.39 3.90
CA GLY A 37 -14.09 6.79 3.48
C GLY A 37 -13.69 6.24 2.11
N THR A 38 -13.98 4.98 1.83
CA THR A 38 -13.67 4.35 0.54
C THR A 38 -14.67 4.72 -0.55
N SER A 39 -15.97 4.76 -0.23
CA SER A 39 -17.03 5.14 -1.19
C SER A 39 -16.89 6.59 -1.67
N THR A 40 -16.44 7.49 -0.79
CA THR A 40 -16.17 8.90 -1.14
C THR A 40 -14.78 9.14 -1.73
N GLY A 41 -13.89 8.14 -1.76
CA GLY A 41 -12.51 8.30 -2.21
C GLY A 41 -11.58 9.02 -1.21
N GLN A 42 -12.05 9.36 -0.01
CA GLN A 42 -11.25 9.96 1.05
C GLN A 42 -10.04 9.09 1.42
N THR A 43 -10.21 7.75 1.46
CA THR A 43 -9.11 6.84 1.76
C THR A 43 -8.01 6.95 0.70
N MET A 44 -8.36 6.95 -0.59
CA MET A 44 -7.39 7.13 -1.67
C MET A 44 -6.71 8.50 -1.61
N TYR A 45 -7.46 9.56 -1.29
CA TYR A 45 -6.92 10.90 -1.10
C TYR A 45 -5.77 10.93 -0.07
N VAL A 46 -5.94 10.21 1.04
CA VAL A 46 -4.91 10.07 2.08
C VAL A 46 -3.76 9.20 1.59
N ASP A 47 -4.06 8.07 0.96
CA ASP A 47 -3.06 7.07 0.55
C ASP A 47 -2.17 7.52 -0.61
N PHE A 48 -2.58 8.50 -1.42
CA PHE A 48 -1.71 9.19 -2.36
C PHE A 48 -0.44 9.75 -1.72
N GLY A 49 -0.47 10.12 -0.43
CA GLY A 49 0.72 10.58 0.30
C GLY A 49 1.55 9.46 0.93
N ARG A 50 1.14 8.20 0.78
CA ARG A 50 1.74 7.04 1.47
C ARG A 50 2.24 5.95 0.52
N ILE A 51 1.77 5.96 -0.73
CA ILE A 51 2.09 4.97 -1.76
C ILE A 51 2.99 5.62 -2.83
N ASP A 52 4.02 4.91 -3.26
CA ASP A 52 4.72 5.22 -4.50
C ASP A 52 4.04 4.49 -5.66
N PHE A 53 3.91 5.13 -6.82
CA PHE A 53 3.24 4.54 -7.98
C PHE A 53 4.24 4.24 -9.10
N VAL A 54 3.94 3.19 -9.86
CA VAL A 54 4.61 2.91 -11.13
C VAL A 54 3.50 2.72 -12.16
N ILE A 55 3.26 3.75 -12.96
CA ILE A 55 2.24 3.72 -14.01
C ILE A 55 2.95 3.46 -15.33
N ASN A 56 2.58 2.40 -16.05
CA ASN A 56 3.20 2.00 -17.32
C ASN A 56 4.74 2.11 -17.29
N GLU A 57 5.35 1.51 -16.28
CA GLU A 57 6.81 1.47 -16.04
C GLU A 57 7.45 2.80 -15.61
N LYS A 58 6.71 3.91 -15.65
CA LYS A 58 7.19 5.21 -15.15
C LYS A 58 6.89 5.37 -13.66
N LYS A 59 7.93 5.64 -12.89
CA LYS A 59 7.81 5.88 -11.45
C LYS A 59 7.23 7.28 -11.20
N ILE A 60 6.27 7.34 -10.29
CA ILE A 60 5.71 8.57 -9.72
C ILE A 60 5.75 8.38 -8.21
N ASP A 61 6.73 8.97 -7.55
CA ASP A 61 6.86 8.81 -6.10
C ASP A 61 5.88 9.71 -5.33
N ARG A 62 5.71 9.40 -4.04
CA ARG A 62 4.82 10.13 -3.14
C ARG A 62 5.15 11.64 -3.05
N THR A 63 6.38 12.04 -3.34
CA THR A 63 6.81 13.44 -3.31
C THR A 63 6.25 14.21 -4.50
N LEU A 64 6.27 13.63 -5.70
CA LEU A 64 5.61 14.23 -6.87
C LEU A 64 4.10 14.34 -6.66
N ILE A 65 3.48 13.31 -6.08
CA ILE A 65 2.05 13.34 -5.72
C ILE A 65 1.75 14.41 -4.66
N TYR A 66 2.63 14.56 -3.67
CA TYR A 66 2.52 15.63 -2.67
C TYR A 66 2.55 17.01 -3.34
N SER A 67 3.53 17.27 -4.22
CA SER A 67 3.62 18.52 -4.99
C SER A 67 2.33 18.84 -5.75
N LEU A 68 1.75 17.83 -6.41
CA LEU A 68 0.48 17.98 -7.11
C LEU A 68 -0.66 18.33 -6.15
N LYS A 69 -0.79 17.62 -5.02
CA LYS A 69 -1.81 17.92 -4.00
C LYS A 69 -1.70 19.35 -3.48
N GLU A 70 -0.49 19.83 -3.22
CA GLU A 70 -0.24 21.21 -2.79
C GLU A 70 -0.63 22.21 -3.88
N GLY A 71 -0.32 21.91 -5.14
CA GLY A 71 -0.77 22.69 -6.29
C GLY A 71 -2.29 22.79 -6.40
N VAL A 72 -3.04 21.73 -6.06
CA VAL A 72 -4.52 21.78 -6.02
C VAL A 72 -5.05 22.63 -4.87
N GLN A 73 -4.42 22.52 -3.70
CA GLN A 73 -4.80 23.29 -2.52
C GLN A 73 -4.43 24.78 -2.63
N PHE A 74 -3.71 25.15 -3.67
CA PHE A 74 -3.40 26.53 -4.01
C PHE A 74 -4.68 27.34 -4.33
N ASN A 75 -5.23 28.01 -3.31
CA ASN A 75 -6.05 29.22 -3.46
C ASN A 75 -6.29 29.96 -2.13
N LYS A 76 -5.63 31.13 -1.94
CA LYS A 76 -6.03 32.36 -1.19
C LYS A 76 -4.87 33.19 -0.59
N SER A 77 -3.61 32.80 -0.74
CA SER A 77 -2.47 33.64 -0.35
C SER A 77 -1.75 34.15 -1.60
N ASN A 78 -1.80 35.47 -1.83
CA ASN A 78 -1.07 36.21 -2.86
C ASN A 78 0.45 36.18 -2.59
N SER A 79 1.05 35.00 -2.58
CA SER A 79 2.47 34.82 -2.32
C SER A 79 3.11 34.19 -3.55
N ASP A 80 3.88 35.00 -4.29
CA ASP A 80 4.61 34.58 -5.48
C ASP A 80 5.70 33.52 -5.19
N ASN A 81 5.94 33.18 -3.92
CA ASN A 81 7.03 32.30 -3.47
C ASN A 81 6.57 30.95 -2.90
N ILE A 82 5.29 30.56 -3.02
CA ILE A 82 4.79 29.31 -2.42
C ILE A 82 5.53 28.07 -2.95
N PHE A 83 5.76 28.01 -4.26
CA PHE A 83 6.50 26.91 -4.86
C PHE A 83 7.94 26.85 -4.35
N ASP A 84 8.64 27.99 -4.30
CA ASP A 84 10.03 28.02 -3.83
C ASP A 84 10.15 27.65 -2.34
N ASN A 85 9.18 28.04 -1.51
CA ASN A 85 9.11 27.59 -0.13
C ASN A 85 8.86 26.08 -0.04
N LEU A 86 7.90 25.55 -0.82
CA LEU A 86 7.60 24.13 -0.87
C LEU A 86 8.81 23.30 -1.33
N TRP A 87 9.50 23.78 -2.35
CA TRP A 87 10.74 23.17 -2.84
C TRP A 87 11.85 23.26 -1.80
N LYS A 88 12.01 24.41 -1.14
CA LYS A 88 13.00 24.59 -0.07
C LYS A 88 12.76 23.61 1.08
N ASP A 89 11.52 23.49 1.55
CA ASP A 89 11.14 22.54 2.60
C ASP A 89 11.43 21.10 2.18
N HIS A 90 11.14 20.74 0.92
CA HIS A 90 11.49 19.44 0.36
C HIS A 90 13.03 19.24 0.31
N TYR A 91 13.76 20.23 -0.16
CA TYR A 91 15.21 20.18 -0.35
C TYR A 91 15.97 20.09 0.99
N GLU A 92 15.54 20.84 1.99
CA GLU A 92 16.14 20.88 3.33
C GLU A 92 15.77 19.67 4.19
N ASN A 93 14.70 18.94 3.83
CA ASN A 93 14.27 17.77 4.58
C ASN A 93 15.35 16.65 4.58
N PRO A 94 15.83 16.21 5.75
CA PRO A 94 16.89 15.21 5.86
C PRO A 94 16.46 13.79 5.46
N HIS A 95 15.15 13.55 5.31
CA HIS A 95 14.59 12.25 4.91
C HIS A 95 14.45 12.09 3.39
N ILE A 96 14.66 13.15 2.62
CA ILE A 96 14.64 13.11 1.15
C ILE A 96 15.99 12.66 0.61
N SER A 97 15.97 11.77 -0.38
CA SER A 97 17.20 11.24 -0.97
C SER A 97 17.93 12.29 -1.81
N ASN A 98 19.26 12.25 -1.84
CA ASN A 98 20.06 13.22 -2.61
C ASN A 98 19.72 13.24 -4.12
N GLY A 99 19.28 12.10 -4.68
CA GLY A 99 18.84 12.04 -6.08
C GLY A 99 17.59 12.88 -6.38
N GLN A 100 16.74 13.10 -5.38
CA GLN A 100 15.57 13.98 -5.47
C GLN A 100 15.92 15.45 -5.22
N LYS A 101 17.14 15.77 -4.77
CA LYS A 101 17.61 17.14 -4.51
C LYS A 101 18.37 17.72 -5.70
N THR A 102 17.97 17.36 -6.91
CA THR A 102 18.62 17.79 -8.15
C THR A 102 17.79 18.83 -8.89
N ALA A 103 18.43 19.64 -9.74
CA ALA A 103 17.72 20.61 -10.58
C ALA A 103 16.70 19.93 -11.50
N SER A 104 17.07 18.81 -12.12
CA SER A 104 16.16 18.03 -12.97
C SER A 104 14.94 17.52 -12.20
N TYR A 105 15.10 17.09 -10.95
CA TYR A 105 13.95 16.70 -10.13
C TYR A 105 13.11 17.90 -9.69
N LYS A 106 13.72 19.08 -9.46
CA LYS A 106 12.97 20.33 -9.21
C LYS A 106 12.01 20.63 -10.36
N GLU A 107 12.45 20.46 -11.61
CA GLU A 107 11.61 20.68 -12.79
C GLU A 107 10.41 19.70 -12.83
N GLU A 108 10.62 18.42 -12.50
CA GLU A 108 9.51 17.46 -12.41
C GLU A 108 8.56 17.79 -11.26
N PHE A 109 9.11 18.17 -10.10
CA PHE A 109 8.35 18.59 -8.94
C PHE A 109 7.49 19.83 -9.25
N GLU A 110 8.04 20.80 -9.99
CA GLU A 110 7.32 21.98 -10.49
C GLU A 110 6.22 21.62 -11.50
N LYS A 111 6.49 20.69 -12.42
CA LYS A 111 5.49 20.21 -13.37
C LYS A 111 4.27 19.64 -12.64
N PHE A 112 4.48 18.79 -11.63
CA PHE A 112 3.39 18.23 -10.83
C PHE A 112 2.65 19.31 -10.04
N TYR A 113 3.35 20.27 -9.45
CA TYR A 113 2.74 21.43 -8.79
C TYR A 113 1.82 22.22 -9.73
N ASN A 114 2.30 22.51 -10.95
CA ASN A 114 1.56 23.26 -11.96
C ASN A 114 0.32 22.50 -12.45
N ILE A 115 0.43 21.18 -12.67
CA ILE A 115 -0.74 20.31 -12.96
C ILE A 115 -1.77 20.44 -11.84
N GLY A 116 -1.33 20.43 -10.58
CA GLY A 116 -2.23 20.63 -9.44
C GLY A 116 -2.99 21.96 -9.49
N LYS A 117 -2.31 23.07 -9.81
CA LYS A 117 -2.96 24.38 -9.97
C LYS A 117 -4.02 24.37 -11.06
N GLU A 118 -3.75 23.72 -12.19
CA GLU A 118 -4.72 23.59 -13.28
C GLU A 118 -5.93 22.74 -12.87
N LEU A 119 -5.70 21.66 -12.12
CA LEU A 119 -6.76 20.80 -11.59
C LEU A 119 -7.64 21.53 -10.57
N ALA A 120 -7.10 22.49 -9.81
CA ALA A 120 -7.88 23.26 -8.84
C ALA A 120 -9.11 23.94 -9.47
N ALA A 121 -9.01 24.39 -10.72
CA ALA A 121 -10.12 24.99 -11.46
C ALA A 121 -11.20 23.98 -11.88
N ARG A 122 -10.87 22.68 -11.95
CA ARG A 122 -11.77 21.59 -12.40
C ARG A 122 -12.46 20.90 -11.23
N LEU A 123 -11.97 21.08 -10.01
CA LEU A 123 -12.50 20.43 -8.82
C LEU A 123 -13.61 21.25 -8.18
N PRO A 124 -14.66 20.60 -7.62
CA PRO A 124 -15.73 21.33 -6.97
C PRO A 124 -15.19 22.09 -5.75
N ILE A 125 -15.85 23.19 -5.38
CA ILE A 125 -15.57 23.87 -4.11
C ILE A 125 -15.80 22.85 -2.98
N ALA A 126 -14.86 22.76 -2.03
CA ALA A 126 -14.81 21.74 -0.97
C ALA A 126 -15.99 21.74 0.04
N ASN A 127 -17.10 22.41 -0.28
CA ASN A 127 -18.33 22.45 0.51
C ASN A 127 -19.02 21.07 0.57
N ASP A 128 -18.83 20.22 -0.46
CA ASP A 128 -19.16 18.79 -0.41
C ASP A 128 -17.87 17.96 -0.43
N LYS A 129 -17.32 17.69 0.76
CA LYS A 129 -16.07 16.92 0.94
C LYS A 129 -16.17 15.52 0.31
N ASN A 130 -17.35 14.92 0.31
CA ASN A 130 -17.56 13.56 -0.19
C ASN A 130 -17.44 13.51 -1.71
N ARG A 131 -18.06 14.47 -2.42
CA ARG A 131 -17.92 14.58 -3.88
C ARG A 131 -16.54 15.07 -4.29
N TYR A 132 -15.89 15.86 -3.45
CA TYR A 132 -14.54 16.40 -3.70
C TYR A 132 -13.48 15.30 -3.79
N TYR A 133 -13.38 14.40 -2.80
CA TYR A 133 -12.28 13.43 -2.75
C TYR A 133 -12.28 12.44 -3.92
N ARG A 134 -13.46 11.97 -4.34
CA ARG A 134 -13.55 11.01 -5.45
C ARG A 134 -13.16 11.64 -6.78
N LEU A 135 -13.70 12.83 -7.07
CA LEU A 135 -13.35 13.57 -8.29
C LEU A 135 -11.87 13.94 -8.29
N PHE A 136 -11.35 14.39 -7.15
CA PHE A 136 -9.93 14.63 -6.95
C PHE A 136 -9.11 13.40 -7.33
N ALA A 137 -9.40 12.25 -6.71
CA ALA A 137 -8.62 11.04 -6.94
C ALA A 137 -8.67 10.57 -8.40
N LYS A 138 -9.81 10.75 -9.06
CA LYS A 138 -9.99 10.42 -10.48
C LYS A 138 -9.14 11.29 -11.39
N GLU A 139 -9.12 12.60 -11.16
CA GLU A 139 -8.30 13.53 -11.93
C GLU A 139 -6.79 13.31 -11.69
N ILE A 140 -6.38 13.00 -10.46
CA ILE A 140 -4.99 12.61 -10.16
C ILE A 140 -4.57 11.40 -10.99
N PHE A 141 -5.36 10.33 -10.98
CA PHE A 141 -5.03 9.14 -11.77
C PHE A 141 -4.93 9.47 -13.26
N LYS A 142 -5.86 10.26 -13.81
CA LYS A 142 -5.80 10.67 -15.23
C LYS A 142 -4.49 11.41 -15.54
N GLU A 143 -4.08 12.36 -14.72
CA GLU A 143 -2.83 13.11 -14.93
C GLU A 143 -1.59 12.22 -14.77
N MET A 144 -1.62 11.27 -13.82
CA MET A 144 -0.57 10.27 -13.68
C MET A 144 -0.42 9.40 -14.93
N PHE A 145 -1.52 8.97 -15.56
CA PHE A 145 -1.48 8.22 -16.83
C PHE A 145 -0.92 9.07 -17.98
N LYS A 146 -1.39 10.32 -18.14
CA LYS A 146 -0.88 11.24 -19.16
C LYS A 146 0.61 11.51 -19.00
N TYR A 147 1.10 11.61 -17.77
CA TYR A 147 2.52 11.83 -17.49
C TYR A 147 3.42 10.67 -17.99
N THR A 148 2.89 9.47 -18.20
CA THR A 148 3.68 8.32 -18.66
C THR A 148 4.05 8.41 -20.13
N ASN A 149 3.11 8.76 -21.00
CA ASN A 149 3.27 9.06 -22.43
C ASN A 149 1.92 9.58 -22.98
N ASP A 150 1.91 10.51 -23.93
CA ASP A 150 0.71 11.11 -24.52
C ASP A 150 -0.15 10.10 -25.31
N GLU A 151 0.45 9.02 -25.82
CA GLU A 151 -0.26 7.95 -26.53
C GLU A 151 -0.85 6.87 -25.59
N THR A 152 -0.67 7.05 -24.28
CA THR A 152 -1.10 6.07 -23.29
C THR A 152 -2.61 6.04 -23.17
N SER A 153 -3.18 4.83 -23.20
CA SER A 153 -4.58 4.61 -22.84
C SER A 153 -4.82 5.00 -21.38
N ILE A 154 -5.71 5.97 -21.16
CA ILE A 154 -6.25 6.25 -19.83
C ILE A 154 -7.37 5.24 -19.55
N PRO A 155 -7.38 4.53 -18.41
CA PRO A 155 -8.46 3.62 -18.08
C PRO A 155 -9.82 4.33 -18.11
N ASN A 156 -10.87 3.60 -18.48
CA ASN A 156 -12.21 4.12 -18.42
C ASN A 156 -12.62 4.46 -16.97
N ASP A 157 -13.70 5.22 -16.87
CA ASP A 157 -14.21 5.72 -15.60
C ASP A 157 -14.50 4.61 -14.58
N ALA A 158 -15.06 3.48 -15.02
CA ALA A 158 -15.36 2.36 -14.12
C ALA A 158 -14.09 1.73 -13.51
N ILE A 159 -13.00 1.62 -14.29
CA ILE A 159 -11.72 1.12 -13.76
C ILE A 159 -11.09 2.15 -12.82
N LEU A 160 -11.13 3.44 -13.16
CA LEU A 160 -10.64 4.49 -12.25
C LEU A 160 -11.42 4.47 -10.92
N ASP A 161 -12.73 4.30 -10.99
CA ASP A 161 -13.61 4.19 -9.83
C ASP A 161 -13.30 2.96 -8.96
N GLU A 162 -12.95 1.83 -9.58
CA GLU A 162 -12.48 0.62 -8.89
C GLU A 162 -11.12 0.84 -8.22
N LEU A 163 -10.17 1.48 -8.91
CA LEU A 163 -8.85 1.82 -8.36
C LEU A 163 -9.00 2.71 -7.12
N ILE A 164 -9.80 3.76 -7.18
CA ILE A 164 -10.05 4.68 -6.06
C ILE A 164 -10.66 3.96 -4.86
N THR A 165 -11.63 3.08 -5.13
CA THR A 165 -12.44 2.46 -4.07
C THR A 165 -11.69 1.32 -3.40
N ASN A 166 -11.10 0.43 -4.19
CA ASN A 166 -10.59 -0.85 -3.73
C ASN A 166 -9.07 -0.97 -3.82
N CYS A 167 -8.36 -0.10 -4.57
CA CYS A 167 -6.90 -0.20 -4.74
C CYS A 167 -6.09 0.71 -3.81
N ASN A 168 -6.54 0.90 -2.56
CA ASN A 168 -5.89 1.74 -1.55
C ASN A 168 -5.04 0.93 -0.56
N GLN A 169 -4.05 1.56 0.09
CA GLN A 169 -3.14 0.91 1.04
C GLN A 169 -3.87 0.37 2.27
N GLY A 170 -4.91 1.09 2.72
CA GLY A 170 -5.77 0.68 3.83
C GLY A 170 -6.41 -0.70 3.61
N GLY A 171 -6.73 -1.04 2.36
CA GLY A 171 -7.44 -2.26 1.98
C GLY A 171 -6.62 -3.54 2.01
N TYR A 172 -5.31 -3.52 1.72
CA TYR A 172 -4.54 -4.76 1.51
C TYR A 172 -3.68 -5.18 2.70
N ILE A 173 -2.98 -4.21 3.28
CA ILE A 173 -2.08 -4.47 4.41
C ILE A 173 -2.41 -3.57 5.61
N GLY A 174 -3.06 -2.42 5.41
CA GLY A 174 -3.67 -1.67 6.52
C GLY A 174 -4.61 -2.55 7.35
N ALA A 175 -5.31 -3.48 6.71
CA ALA A 175 -6.14 -4.46 7.39
C ALA A 175 -5.38 -5.55 8.18
N LEU A 176 -4.07 -5.71 7.96
CA LEU A 176 -3.20 -6.48 8.86
C LEU A 176 -2.80 -5.63 10.08
N TYR A 177 -2.51 -4.33 9.93
CA TYR A 177 -1.87 -3.52 10.99
C TYR A 177 -2.73 -2.43 11.66
N SER A 178 -4.00 -2.23 11.29
CA SER A 178 -4.81 -1.18 11.93
C SER A 178 -5.12 -1.50 13.40
N ASP A 179 -5.33 -0.47 14.22
CA ASP A 179 -5.36 -0.52 15.69
C ASP A 179 -6.28 -1.60 16.30
N ASN A 180 -7.33 -2.00 15.58
CA ASN A 180 -8.30 -3.02 16.00
C ASN A 180 -8.06 -4.37 15.30
N LYS A 181 -6.82 -4.67 14.89
CA LYS A 181 -6.49 -5.87 14.10
C LYS A 181 -5.48 -6.76 14.82
N PRO A 182 -5.52 -8.07 14.53
CA PRO A 182 -4.76 -9.05 15.30
C PRO A 182 -3.24 -8.80 15.28
N TYR A 183 -2.74 -8.27 14.17
CA TYR A 183 -1.31 -8.00 14.02
C TYR A 183 -0.89 -6.74 14.77
N TYR A 184 -1.74 -5.71 14.85
CA TYR A 184 -1.46 -4.53 15.66
C TYR A 184 -1.28 -4.88 17.14
N HIS A 185 -2.18 -5.68 17.70
CA HIS A 185 -2.07 -6.12 19.10
C HIS A 185 -0.81 -6.94 19.36
N LEU A 186 -0.40 -7.81 18.42
CA LEU A 186 0.87 -8.53 18.49
C LEU A 186 2.06 -7.55 18.47
N MET A 187 2.03 -6.55 17.61
CA MET A 187 3.10 -5.56 17.54
C MET A 187 3.20 -4.76 18.85
N VAL A 188 2.07 -4.25 19.37
CA VAL A 188 2.02 -3.49 20.63
C VAL A 188 2.48 -4.33 21.81
N THR A 189 1.96 -5.56 21.94
CA THR A 189 2.31 -6.49 23.05
C THR A 189 3.80 -6.81 23.07
N HIS A 190 4.46 -6.77 21.92
CA HIS A 190 5.87 -7.12 21.76
C HIS A 190 6.79 -5.91 21.59
N ASN A 191 6.29 -4.68 21.80
CA ASN A 191 7.03 -3.45 21.57
C ASN A 191 7.71 -3.44 20.18
N LEU A 192 6.95 -3.80 19.15
CA LEU A 192 7.41 -3.81 17.76
C LEU A 192 6.74 -2.66 16.99
N MET A 193 7.51 -2.05 16.10
CA MET A 193 7.07 -1.05 15.14
C MET A 193 7.18 -1.63 13.74
N VAL A 194 6.17 -1.35 12.92
CA VAL A 194 6.08 -1.79 11.54
C VAL A 194 6.24 -0.57 10.63
N ASN A 195 7.25 -0.60 9.77
CA ASN A 195 7.44 0.39 8.72
C ASN A 195 7.12 -0.26 7.38
N SER A 196 6.12 0.27 6.69
CA SER A 196 5.64 -0.19 5.40
C SER A 196 6.05 0.78 4.29
N ASN A 197 6.50 0.24 3.16
CA ASN A 197 6.74 1.00 1.93
C ASN A 197 6.04 0.29 0.76
N PRO A 198 4.78 0.64 0.48
CA PRO A 198 4.03 0.08 -0.64
C PRO A 198 4.37 0.78 -1.94
N ILE A 199 4.44 -0.01 -3.01
CA ILE A 199 4.58 0.45 -4.39
C ILE A 199 3.45 -0.16 -5.21
N LEU A 200 2.57 0.68 -5.76
CA LEU A 200 1.47 0.25 -6.61
C LEU A 200 1.85 0.40 -8.08
N HIS A 201 2.00 -0.74 -8.75
CA HIS A 201 2.21 -0.81 -10.19
C HIS A 201 0.85 -0.90 -10.88
N ILE A 202 0.63 -0.04 -11.87
CA ILE A 202 -0.57 -0.05 -12.69
C ILE A 202 -0.14 0.01 -14.15
N ASN A 203 -0.43 -1.04 -14.91
CA ASN A 203 -0.16 -1.09 -16.34
C ASN A 203 -1.48 -1.11 -17.10
N CYS A 204 -1.74 -0.05 -17.86
CA CYS A 204 -2.93 0.10 -18.69
C CYS A 204 -2.58 -0.22 -20.14
N LYS A 205 -3.02 -1.39 -20.61
CA LYS A 205 -2.83 -1.81 -22.00
C LYS A 205 -3.84 -1.16 -22.93
N THR A 206 -5.07 -1.01 -22.45
CA THR A 206 -6.22 -0.44 -23.14
C THR A 206 -7.12 0.21 -22.10
N GLN A 207 -8.01 1.12 -22.51
CA GLN A 207 -8.95 1.76 -21.58
C GLN A 207 -9.79 0.77 -20.76
N ASP A 208 -9.98 -0.45 -21.25
CA ASP A 208 -10.80 -1.50 -20.64
C ASP A 208 -10.01 -2.62 -19.95
N ASN A 209 -8.68 -2.53 -19.90
CA ASN A 209 -7.81 -3.58 -19.32
C ASN A 209 -6.63 -2.98 -18.57
N VAL A 210 -6.60 -3.21 -17.27
CA VAL A 210 -5.55 -2.73 -16.38
C VAL A 210 -5.00 -3.85 -15.52
N ILE A 211 -3.68 -4.03 -15.55
CA ILE A 211 -2.98 -4.95 -14.66
C ILE A 211 -2.50 -4.16 -13.45
N VAL A 212 -2.84 -4.64 -12.26
CA VAL A 212 -2.46 -4.02 -11.00
C VAL A 212 -1.55 -4.96 -10.23
N SER A 213 -0.44 -4.44 -9.73
CA SER A 213 0.46 -5.14 -8.83
C SER A 213 0.85 -4.25 -7.66
N LEU A 214 0.39 -4.57 -6.45
CA LEU A 214 0.88 -3.97 -5.23
C LEU A 214 2.07 -4.78 -4.73
N ASN A 215 3.22 -4.13 -4.59
CA ASN A 215 4.41 -4.70 -3.97
C ASN A 215 4.70 -3.94 -2.68
N GLU A 216 4.87 -4.66 -1.58
CA GLU A 216 5.11 -4.01 -0.30
C GLU A 216 6.29 -4.64 0.41
N LYS A 217 7.17 -3.78 0.91
CA LYS A 217 8.23 -4.17 1.82
C LYS A 217 7.87 -3.69 3.22
N VAL A 218 7.82 -4.62 4.16
CA VAL A 218 7.48 -4.37 5.55
C VAL A 218 8.70 -4.65 6.41
N THR A 219 9.09 -3.66 7.21
CA THR A 219 10.22 -3.74 8.14
C THR A 219 9.69 -3.78 9.57
N ILE A 220 10.11 -4.77 10.34
CA ILE A 220 9.83 -4.85 11.78
C ILE A 220 11.07 -4.35 12.53
N THR A 221 10.86 -3.40 13.44
CA THR A 221 11.87 -2.89 14.39
C THR A 221 11.32 -2.92 15.81
N PRO A 222 12.15 -3.05 16.86
CA PRO A 222 11.70 -2.78 18.22
C PRO A 222 11.36 -1.30 18.38
N ILE A 223 10.36 -0.99 19.20
CA ILE A 223 10.06 0.38 19.60
C ILE A 223 11.28 0.95 20.36
N GLY A 224 11.70 2.16 19.99
CA GLY A 224 12.84 2.85 20.63
C GLY A 224 14.23 2.39 20.16
N ILE A 225 14.34 1.34 19.35
CA ILE A 225 15.62 0.83 18.84
C ILE A 225 15.61 0.84 17.31
N LYS A 226 16.53 1.59 16.67
CA LYS A 226 16.65 1.63 15.20
C LYS A 226 17.20 0.35 14.56
N LYS A 227 17.46 -0.70 15.35
CA LYS A 227 18.00 -1.97 14.86
C LYS A 227 16.88 -2.80 14.26
N LYS A 228 16.90 -2.94 12.94
CA LYS A 228 15.96 -3.77 12.20
C LYS A 228 15.98 -5.23 12.69
N ILE A 229 14.81 -5.77 13.05
CA ILE A 229 14.63 -7.20 13.33
C ILE A 229 14.54 -7.94 12.01
N CYS A 230 13.59 -7.59 11.15
CA CYS A 230 13.43 -8.26 9.85
C CYS A 230 12.70 -7.46 8.79
N ASP A 231 12.92 -7.84 7.53
CA ASP A 231 12.13 -7.41 6.39
C ASP A 231 11.30 -8.59 5.91
N PHE A 232 10.00 -8.42 5.67
CA PHE A 232 9.23 -9.32 4.84
C PHE A 232 8.61 -8.54 3.70
N SER A 233 8.21 -9.24 2.64
CA SER A 233 7.54 -8.60 1.52
C SER A 233 6.25 -9.30 1.20
N SER A 234 5.27 -8.53 0.76
CA SER A 234 4.04 -9.06 0.18
C SER A 234 3.89 -8.56 -1.25
N SER A 235 3.17 -9.32 -2.05
CA SER A 235 2.70 -8.83 -3.34
C SER A 235 1.31 -9.33 -3.66
N LEU A 236 0.50 -8.44 -4.20
CA LEU A 236 -0.83 -8.72 -4.73
C LEU A 236 -0.83 -8.33 -6.20
N ASN A 237 -1.25 -9.25 -7.08
CA ASN A 237 -1.35 -9.02 -8.52
C ASN A 237 -2.76 -9.39 -8.98
N PHE A 238 -3.37 -8.61 -9.85
CA PHE A 238 -4.65 -8.93 -10.48
C PHE A 238 -4.84 -8.09 -11.75
N THR A 239 -5.83 -8.48 -12.55
CA THR A 239 -6.25 -7.75 -13.76
C THR A 239 -7.67 -7.25 -13.57
N LEU A 240 -7.90 -5.97 -13.85
CA LEU A 240 -9.22 -5.36 -13.97
C LEU A 240 -9.60 -5.30 -15.44
N GLU A 241 -10.78 -5.84 -15.77
CA GLU A 241 -11.37 -5.77 -17.10
C GLU A 241 -12.76 -5.12 -17.04
N SER A 242 -13.04 -4.24 -18.00
CA SER A 242 -14.37 -3.67 -18.22
C SER A 242 -14.92 -4.16 -19.56
N LYS A 243 -16.11 -4.76 -19.58
CA LYS A 243 -16.68 -5.29 -20.84
C LYS A 243 -17.49 -4.26 -21.62
N ASP A 244 -18.01 -3.25 -20.94
CA ASP A 244 -18.99 -2.28 -21.45
C ASP A 244 -18.75 -0.85 -20.91
N GLY A 245 -17.54 -0.61 -20.38
CA GLY A 245 -17.21 0.66 -19.72
C GLY A 245 -17.86 0.84 -18.33
N LYS A 246 -18.56 -0.17 -17.80
CA LYS A 246 -19.33 -0.07 -16.54
C LYS A 246 -19.09 -1.24 -15.59
N ASN A 247 -19.14 -2.46 -16.09
CA ASN A 247 -19.05 -3.68 -15.32
C ASN A 247 -17.61 -4.16 -15.20
N ILE A 248 -17.03 -4.02 -14.01
CA ILE A 248 -15.66 -4.45 -13.73
C ILE A 248 -15.62 -5.91 -13.30
N THR A 249 -14.73 -6.68 -13.93
CA THR A 249 -14.36 -8.03 -13.52
C THR A 249 -12.90 -8.05 -13.08
N CYS A 250 -12.64 -8.61 -11.91
CA CYS A 250 -11.28 -8.89 -11.44
C CYS A 250 -10.87 -10.31 -11.82
N LYS A 251 -9.71 -10.47 -12.44
CA LYS A 251 -9.13 -11.74 -12.91
C LYS A 251 -7.70 -11.92 -12.41
N ASP A 252 -7.20 -13.16 -12.50
CA ASP A 252 -5.80 -13.52 -12.27
C ASP A 252 -5.21 -13.09 -10.91
N GLY A 253 -6.09 -12.92 -9.92
CA GLY A 253 -5.74 -12.54 -8.56
C GLY A 253 -4.68 -13.47 -7.98
N LYS A 254 -3.57 -12.93 -7.51
CA LYS A 254 -2.46 -13.70 -6.95
C LYS A 254 -1.86 -12.93 -5.78
N PHE A 255 -1.90 -13.55 -4.61
CA PHE A 255 -1.34 -12.99 -3.40
C PHE A 255 -0.14 -13.81 -2.94
N SER A 256 0.95 -13.14 -2.58
CA SER A 256 2.20 -13.75 -2.16
C SER A 256 2.74 -13.06 -0.92
N LEU A 257 3.32 -13.82 0.00
CA LEU A 257 4.02 -13.32 1.18
C LEU A 257 5.35 -14.04 1.34
N ALA A 258 6.41 -13.27 1.48
CA ALA A 258 7.77 -13.75 1.65
C ALA A 258 8.20 -13.49 3.10
N VAL A 259 8.21 -14.54 3.92
CA VAL A 259 8.49 -14.45 5.37
C VAL A 259 9.92 -14.94 5.66
N PRO A 260 10.77 -14.17 6.36
CA PRO A 260 12.12 -14.59 6.71
C PRO A 260 12.14 -15.84 7.57
N THR A 261 12.98 -16.81 7.22
CA THR A 261 13.11 -18.06 7.99
C THR A 261 13.69 -17.82 9.39
N ARG A 262 14.44 -16.74 9.61
CA ARG A 262 14.91 -16.36 10.95
C ARG A 262 13.75 -16.10 11.93
N LEU A 263 12.55 -15.78 11.45
CA LEU A 263 11.39 -15.66 12.34
C LEU A 263 11.03 -17.01 12.99
N LYS A 264 11.56 -18.13 12.49
CA LYS A 264 11.47 -19.44 13.14
C LYS A 264 12.29 -19.54 14.42
N SER A 265 13.26 -18.66 14.68
CA SER A 265 13.96 -18.63 15.97
C SER A 265 13.25 -17.75 17.01
N TYR A 266 12.21 -17.02 16.60
CA TYR A 266 11.43 -16.17 17.50
C TYR A 266 10.24 -16.96 18.03
N ASN A 267 10.42 -17.53 19.21
CA ASN A 267 9.37 -18.20 19.97
C ASN A 267 8.86 -17.26 21.07
N VAL A 268 7.54 -17.16 21.19
CA VAL A 268 6.83 -16.43 22.24
C VAL A 268 5.83 -17.40 22.86
N ASN A 269 5.92 -17.63 24.18
CA ASN A 269 5.03 -18.53 24.91
C ASN A 269 4.88 -19.92 24.25
N ASN A 270 6.01 -20.54 23.88
CA ASN A 270 6.11 -21.82 23.15
C ASN A 270 5.51 -21.81 21.72
N LYS A 271 5.21 -20.63 21.16
CA LYS A 271 4.68 -20.49 19.81
C LYS A 271 5.59 -19.69 18.91
N ASN A 272 5.68 -20.14 17.67
CA ASN A 272 6.64 -19.63 16.71
C ASN A 272 6.04 -18.48 15.89
N PHE A 273 6.69 -17.32 15.89
CA PHE A 273 6.17 -16.13 15.21
C PHE A 273 6.03 -16.34 13.69
N PHE A 274 6.94 -17.09 13.06
CA PHE A 274 6.80 -17.45 11.64
C PHE A 274 5.51 -18.22 11.34
N TYR A 275 5.14 -19.18 12.19
CA TYR A 275 3.90 -19.95 11.99
C TYR A 275 2.66 -19.09 12.21
N ALA A 276 2.66 -18.19 13.20
CA ALA A 276 1.55 -17.26 13.41
C ALA A 276 1.28 -16.37 12.18
N ILE A 277 2.33 -15.78 11.58
CA ILE A 277 2.21 -14.96 10.36
C ILE A 277 1.67 -15.78 9.20
N ARG A 278 2.22 -16.98 9.02
CA ARG A 278 1.81 -17.89 7.95
C ARG A 278 0.33 -18.23 8.06
N ASP A 279 -0.13 -18.55 9.27
CA ASP A 279 -1.50 -18.99 9.51
C ASP A 279 -2.49 -17.82 9.33
N CYS A 280 -2.13 -16.60 9.75
CA CYS A 280 -2.87 -15.37 9.42
C CYS A 280 -3.04 -15.18 7.92
N PHE A 281 -1.93 -15.27 7.19
CA PHE A 281 -1.91 -15.06 5.74
C PHE A 281 -2.77 -16.11 5.02
N GLN A 282 -2.72 -17.36 5.49
CA GLN A 282 -3.54 -18.43 4.94
C GLN A 282 -5.04 -18.16 5.16
N LYS A 283 -5.47 -17.85 6.39
CA LYS A 283 -6.87 -17.51 6.70
C LYS A 283 -7.37 -16.32 5.88
N LEU A 284 -6.50 -15.33 5.67
CA LEU A 284 -6.78 -14.19 4.81
C LEU A 284 -7.06 -14.62 3.36
N CYS A 285 -6.18 -15.44 2.77
CA CYS A 285 -6.35 -15.93 1.41
C CYS A 285 -7.60 -16.79 1.24
N GLU A 286 -7.92 -17.65 2.22
CA GLU A 286 -9.11 -18.52 2.20
C GLU A 286 -10.38 -17.70 2.15
N LYS A 287 -10.45 -16.63 2.95
CA LYS A 287 -11.65 -15.80 3.05
C LYS A 287 -11.85 -14.88 1.84
N PHE A 288 -10.79 -14.53 1.12
CA PHE A 288 -10.88 -13.87 -0.19
C PHE A 288 -11.24 -14.81 -1.35
N GLY A 289 -11.40 -16.11 -1.10
CA GLY A 289 -11.56 -17.09 -2.17
C GLY A 289 -10.31 -17.27 -3.05
N LEU A 290 -9.17 -16.72 -2.61
CA LEU A 290 -7.86 -16.83 -3.30
C LEU A 290 -7.14 -18.13 -2.96
N CYS A 291 -7.54 -18.82 -1.89
CA CYS A 291 -6.99 -20.10 -1.50
C CYS A 291 -7.85 -21.27 -2.00
N ARG A 292 -7.40 -21.93 -3.07
CA ARG A 292 -7.76 -23.33 -3.36
C ARG A 292 -6.53 -24.24 -3.58
N ARG A 293 -5.32 -23.67 -3.70
CA ARG A 293 -4.03 -24.39 -3.77
C ARG A 293 -2.91 -23.54 -3.16
N LYS A 294 -2.22 -24.05 -2.15
CA LYS A 294 -1.11 -23.40 -1.45
C LYS A 294 0.22 -23.89 -2.03
N ILE A 295 1.13 -22.99 -2.36
CA ILE A 295 2.50 -23.35 -2.75
C ILE A 295 3.45 -22.68 -1.77
N GLU A 296 4.11 -23.49 -0.94
CA GLU A 296 5.22 -23.06 -0.11
C GLU A 296 6.53 -23.39 -0.81
N ARG A 297 7.41 -22.40 -0.96
CA ARG A 297 8.77 -22.60 -1.44
C ARG A 297 9.73 -21.93 -0.49
N SER A 298 10.67 -22.71 0.03
CA SER A 298 11.80 -22.18 0.78
C SER A 298 12.89 -21.81 -0.21
N PHE A 299 13.29 -20.55 -0.24
CA PHE A 299 14.40 -20.09 -1.05
C PHE A 299 15.54 -19.66 -0.14
N SER A 300 16.69 -20.31 -0.29
CA SER A 300 17.99 -19.77 0.12
C SER A 300 18.55 -18.98 -1.06
N GLN A 301 18.61 -17.66 -0.99
CA GLN A 301 19.37 -16.89 -1.99
C GLN A 301 20.86 -17.04 -1.64
N MET A 302 21.62 -17.77 -2.45
CA MET A 302 23.08 -17.67 -2.44
C MET A 302 23.46 -16.29 -2.98
N SER A 303 24.34 -15.57 -2.30
CA SER A 303 24.94 -14.36 -2.86
C SER A 303 25.97 -14.77 -3.92
N GLU A 304 25.90 -14.17 -5.11
CA GLU A 304 26.93 -14.31 -6.16
C GLU A 304 28.23 -13.53 -5.85
N SER A 305 28.41 -13.04 -4.62
CA SER A 305 29.70 -12.50 -4.20
C SER A 305 29.98 -12.84 -2.74
N GLY A 306 31.11 -13.52 -2.53
CA GLY A 306 31.54 -14.13 -1.28
C GLY A 306 32.09 -13.16 -0.24
N HIS A 307 31.30 -12.18 0.20
CA HIS A 307 31.59 -11.43 1.42
C HIS A 307 30.37 -11.42 2.36
N LEU A 308 30.61 -11.85 3.60
CA LEU A 308 29.62 -12.20 4.63
C LEU A 308 28.76 -11.02 5.15
N ASP A 309 28.91 -9.81 4.60
CA ASP A 309 28.16 -8.62 5.04
C ASP A 309 26.82 -8.42 4.31
N ASN A 310 26.55 -9.20 3.26
CA ASN A 310 25.32 -9.06 2.45
C ASN A 310 24.56 -10.38 2.24
N ILE A 311 24.56 -11.29 3.22
CA ILE A 311 23.68 -12.46 3.17
C ILE A 311 22.23 -11.98 3.33
N ARG A 312 21.50 -11.85 2.22
CA ARG A 312 20.04 -11.71 2.25
C ARG A 312 19.46 -12.92 2.98
N THR A 313 18.62 -12.65 3.97
CA THR A 313 18.11 -13.68 4.88
C THR A 313 17.28 -14.70 4.10
N PRO A 314 17.45 -16.01 4.32
CA PRO A 314 16.64 -17.02 3.66
C PRO A 314 15.15 -16.75 3.93
N THR A 315 14.31 -16.94 2.91
CA THR A 315 12.91 -16.51 2.94
C THR A 315 12.01 -17.65 2.48
N THR A 316 10.88 -17.84 3.14
CA THR A 316 9.82 -18.73 2.68
C THR A 316 8.79 -17.93 1.93
N LEU A 317 8.57 -18.26 0.66
CA LEU A 317 7.51 -17.69 -0.15
C LEU A 317 6.25 -18.54 0.02
N ILE A 318 5.17 -17.90 0.43
CA ILE A 318 3.82 -18.46 0.51
C ILE A 318 3.03 -17.83 -0.63
N MET A 319 2.49 -18.65 -1.54
CA MET A 319 1.69 -18.18 -2.68
C MET A 319 0.29 -18.78 -2.68
N CYS A 320 -0.70 -17.94 -3.00
CA CYS A 320 -2.11 -18.33 -3.13
C CYS A 320 -2.64 -17.88 -4.50
N ARG A 321 -3.42 -18.76 -5.17
CA ARG A 321 -4.02 -18.52 -6.49
C ARG A 321 -5.46 -19.09 -6.55
N PRO A 322 -6.39 -18.41 -7.24
CA PRO A 322 -7.69 -18.95 -7.60
C PRO A 322 -7.55 -20.09 -8.62
N ARG A 323 -8.59 -20.94 -8.72
CA ARG A 323 -8.63 -22.05 -9.68
C ARG A 323 -8.66 -21.46 -11.09
N SER A 324 -7.74 -21.86 -11.98
CA SER A 324 -7.97 -21.67 -13.41
C SER A 324 -9.22 -22.45 -13.76
N ASN A 325 -10.25 -21.78 -14.29
CA ASN A 325 -11.29 -22.47 -15.02
C ASN A 325 -10.67 -22.96 -16.32
N THR A 326 -9.95 -24.09 -16.27
CA THR A 326 -9.81 -24.93 -17.45
C THR A 326 -11.21 -25.44 -17.76
N ILE A 327 -11.78 -24.90 -18.84
CA ILE A 327 -12.84 -25.57 -19.59
C ILE A 327 -12.26 -26.88 -20.10
#